data_AF-A0AA44TDE4-F1
#
_entry.id   AF-A0AA44TDE4-F1
#
_cell.length_a   1.000
_cell.length_b   1.000
_cell.length_c   1.000
_cell.angle_alpha   90.00
_cell.angle_beta   90.00
_cell.angle_gamma   90.00
#
_symmetry.space_group_name_H-M   'P 1'
#
loop_
_entity.id
_entity.type
_entity.pdbx_description
1 polymer ?
#
loop_
_entity_poly.entity_id
_entity_poly.type
_entity_poly.pdbx_seq_one_letter_code
_entity_poly.pdbx_strand_id
1 'polypeptide(L)'
;MNSMIDHPTKWDLKRLYSEEQDPMLPTEIEKLIETYKENRDPAILSNIIQSIEKAEYYFYCLSTEQVDESILALPHTKIMNLKRDVRLLLQEESNVSDNASIHFIENELQAWEDMYI
;
A
#
# COMPACT_ATOMS: atom_id res chain seq x y z
N MET A 1 -3.12 13.57 -43.78
CA MET A 1 -3.63 13.95 -42.45
C MET A 1 -3.37 12.76 -41.54
N ASN A 2 -2.34 12.84 -40.69
CA ASN A 2 -2.11 11.83 -39.67
C ASN A 2 -3.05 12.16 -38.52
N SER A 3 -4.06 11.32 -38.32
CA SER A 3 -4.87 11.31 -37.11
C SER A 3 -3.92 11.01 -35.94
N MET A 4 -3.52 12.05 -35.21
CA MET A 4 -3.01 11.89 -33.85
C MET A 4 -4.16 11.30 -33.05
N ILE A 5 -4.13 10.00 -32.86
CA ILE A 5 -4.96 9.34 -31.87
C ILE A 5 -4.40 9.84 -30.54
N ASP A 6 -5.13 10.77 -29.93
CA ASP A 6 -4.84 11.28 -28.59
C ASP A 6 -5.12 10.12 -27.62
N HIS A 7 -4.14 9.23 -27.48
CA HIS A 7 -4.22 8.19 -26.46
C HIS A 7 -4.22 8.93 -25.12
N PRO A 8 -5.19 8.65 -24.22
CA PRO A 8 -5.12 9.19 -22.87
C PRO A 8 -3.73 8.83 -22.31
N THR A 9 -3.08 9.81 -21.67
CA THR A 9 -1.74 9.67 -21.14
C THR A 9 -1.74 8.51 -20.15
N LYS A 10 -1.27 7.34 -20.58
CA LYS A 10 -1.10 6.19 -19.68
C LYS A 10 -0.05 6.56 -18.65
N TRP A 11 -0.33 6.27 -17.39
CA TRP A 11 0.65 6.30 -16.33
C TRP A 11 1.82 5.42 -16.73
N ASP A 12 3.03 5.97 -16.62
CA ASP A 12 4.25 5.18 -16.78
C ASP A 12 4.46 4.34 -15.52
N LEU A 13 3.62 3.31 -15.38
CA LEU A 13 3.65 2.38 -14.25
C LEU A 13 4.99 1.69 -14.14
N LYS A 14 5.72 1.50 -15.26
CA LYS A 14 7.07 0.92 -15.27
C LYS A 14 8.10 1.82 -14.61
N ARG A 15 7.96 3.14 -14.75
CA ARG A 15 8.81 4.12 -14.08
C ARG A 15 8.47 4.24 -12.59
N LEU A 16 7.20 4.10 -12.23
CA LEU A 16 6.76 4.12 -10.84
C LEU A 16 7.10 2.79 -10.12
N TYR A 17 7.06 1.67 -10.85
CA TYR A 17 7.23 0.29 -10.36
C TYR A 17 7.83 -0.59 -11.45
N SER A 18 8.99 -1.20 -11.17
CA SER A 18 9.58 -2.17 -12.09
C SER A 18 8.63 -3.36 -12.31
N GLU A 19 8.49 -3.85 -13.55
CA GLU A 19 7.57 -4.94 -13.93
C GLU A 19 7.71 -6.22 -13.10
N GLU A 20 8.86 -6.42 -12.45
CA GLU A 20 9.13 -7.56 -11.57
C GLU A 20 8.38 -7.50 -10.23
N GLN A 21 7.88 -6.32 -9.83
CA GLN A 21 7.31 -6.10 -8.49
C GLN A 21 5.79 -6.33 -8.42
N ASP A 22 5.06 -6.21 -9.52
CA ASP A 22 3.60 -6.13 -9.55
C ASP A 22 2.88 -7.29 -8.79
N PRO A 23 3.13 -8.57 -9.08
CA PRO A 23 2.54 -9.68 -8.30
C PRO A 23 3.22 -9.94 -6.94
N MET A 24 4.41 -9.39 -6.70
CA MET A 24 5.20 -9.64 -5.48
C MET A 24 4.98 -8.58 -4.40
N LEU A 25 4.45 -7.41 -4.75
CA LEU A 25 4.21 -6.28 -3.83
C LEU A 25 3.50 -6.71 -2.53
N PRO A 26 2.34 -7.42 -2.56
CA PRO A 26 1.71 -7.88 -1.32
C PRO A 26 2.58 -8.83 -0.51
N THR A 27 3.33 -9.72 -1.17
CA THR A 27 4.18 -10.72 -0.50
C THR A 27 5.42 -10.09 0.15
N GLU A 28 5.97 -9.02 -0.41
CA GLU A 28 7.05 -8.27 0.24
C GLU A 28 6.56 -7.57 1.50
N ILE A 29 5.34 -7.01 1.47
CA ILE A 29 4.72 -6.38 2.63
C ILE A 29 4.43 -7.40 3.73
N GLU A 30 3.93 -8.59 3.38
CA GLU A 30 3.70 -9.69 4.33
C GLU A 30 4.99 -10.06 5.08
N LYS A 31 6.14 -10.13 4.39
CA LYS A 31 7.45 -10.36 5.03
C LYS A 31 7.88 -9.23 5.95
N LEU A 32 7.61 -7.98 5.57
CA LEU A 32 7.89 -6.83 6.44
C LEU A 32 7.05 -6.90 7.72
N ILE A 33 5.78 -7.31 7.62
CA ILE A 33 4.89 -7.53 8.77
C ILE A 33 5.44 -8.62 9.71
N GLU A 34 5.90 -9.75 9.17
CA GLU A 34 6.55 -10.81 9.96
C GLU A 34 7.80 -10.28 10.67
N THR A 35 8.64 -9.54 9.94
CA THR A 35 9.86 -8.94 10.49
C THR A 35 9.54 -7.93 11.61
N TYR A 36 8.47 -7.15 11.46
CA TYR A 36 8.02 -6.23 12.50
C TYR A 36 7.56 -6.98 13.75
N LYS A 37 6.76 -8.05 13.61
CA LYS A 37 6.27 -8.85 14.74
C LYS A 37 7.41 -9.42 15.60
N GLU A 38 8.55 -9.73 14.99
CA GLU A 38 9.75 -10.21 15.67
C GLU A 38 10.57 -9.09 16.35
N ASN A 39 10.77 -7.95 15.68
CA ASN A 39 11.72 -6.93 16.11
C ASN A 39 11.08 -5.73 16.84
N ARG A 40 9.78 -5.49 16.62
CA ARG A 40 9.00 -4.35 17.12
C ARG A 40 9.64 -2.98 16.85
N ASP A 41 10.39 -2.87 15.75
CA ASP A 41 11.03 -1.62 15.34
C ASP A 41 10.02 -0.71 14.62
N PRO A 42 9.72 0.49 15.17
CA PRO A 42 8.81 1.45 14.54
C PRO A 42 9.23 1.87 13.12
N ALA A 43 10.51 1.81 12.77
CA ALA A 43 10.97 2.10 11.42
C ALA A 43 10.47 1.06 10.41
N ILE A 44 10.39 -0.22 10.82
CA ILE A 44 9.80 -1.28 10.00
C ILE A 44 8.31 -1.03 9.82
N LEU A 45 7.61 -0.58 10.86
CA LEU A 45 6.19 -0.25 10.76
C LEU A 45 5.90 0.90 9.79
N SER A 46 6.72 1.96 9.83
CA SER A 46 6.65 3.05 8.85
C SER A 46 6.91 2.53 7.41
N ASN A 47 7.90 1.65 7.22
CA ASN A 47 8.17 1.04 5.92
C ASN A 47 7.00 0.17 5.42
N ILE A 48 6.30 -0.54 6.31
CA ILE A 48 5.11 -1.32 5.97
C ILE A 48 4.03 -0.38 5.43
N ILE A 49 3.72 0.71 6.15
CA ILE A 49 2.67 1.66 5.75
C ILE A 49 3.00 2.28 4.39
N GLN A 50 4.21 2.82 4.22
CA GLN A 50 4.65 3.39 2.95
C GLN A 50 4.56 2.37 1.80
N SER A 51 4.89 1.10 2.05
CA SER A 51 4.79 0.05 1.03
C SER A 51 3.34 -0.27 0.66
N ILE A 52 2.41 -0.24 1.62
CA ILE A 52 0.98 -0.43 1.36
C ILE A 52 0.40 0.78 0.61
N GLU A 53 0.72 2.01 1.01
CA GLU A 53 0.32 3.23 0.29
C GLU A 53 0.77 3.18 -1.17
N LYS A 54 2.03 2.78 -1.36
CA LYS A 54 2.63 2.62 -2.68
C LYS A 54 1.90 1.52 -3.47
N ALA A 55 1.53 0.40 -2.86
CA ALA A 55 0.74 -0.64 -3.52
C ALA A 55 -0.67 -0.14 -3.89
N GLU A 56 -1.38 0.57 -3.01
CA GLU A 56 -2.70 1.14 -3.32
C GLU A 56 -2.63 2.09 -4.51
N TYR A 57 -1.66 3.01 -4.51
CA TYR A 57 -1.50 3.97 -5.60
C TYR A 57 -1.24 3.27 -6.94
N TYR A 58 -0.44 2.19 -6.93
CA TYR A 58 -0.21 1.37 -8.11
C TYR A 58 -1.51 0.79 -8.65
N PHE A 59 -2.28 0.09 -7.81
CA PHE A 59 -3.51 -0.56 -8.25
C PHE A 59 -4.61 0.43 -8.59
N TYR A 60 -4.63 1.61 -7.96
CA TYR A 60 -5.48 2.70 -8.39
C TYR A 60 -5.17 3.10 -9.84
N CYS A 61 -3.90 3.41 -10.15
CA CYS A 61 -3.51 3.78 -11.50
C CYS A 61 -3.79 2.66 -12.51
N LEU A 62 -3.48 1.40 -12.15
CA LEU A 62 -3.79 0.24 -12.98
C LEU A 62 -5.30 0.10 -13.22
N SER A 63 -6.14 0.34 -12.19
CA SER A 63 -7.60 0.28 -12.31
C SER A 63 -8.20 1.34 -13.23
N THR A 64 -7.54 2.50 -13.33
CA THR A 64 -7.99 3.57 -14.26
C THR A 64 -7.67 3.26 -15.72
N GLU A 65 -6.74 2.34 -15.99
CA GLU A 65 -6.33 1.94 -17.33
C GLU A 65 -6.86 0.58 -17.78
N GLN A 66 -7.09 -0.33 -16.83
CA GLN A 66 -7.49 -1.70 -17.08
C GLN A 66 -8.98 -1.90 -16.72
N VAL A 67 -9.79 -2.27 -17.70
CA VAL A 67 -11.26 -2.38 -17.57
C VAL A 67 -11.68 -3.70 -16.89
N ASP A 68 -10.76 -4.67 -16.74
CA ASP A 68 -11.06 -5.97 -16.15
C ASP A 68 -10.94 -5.93 -14.62
N GLU A 69 -12.09 -5.70 -13.97
CA GLU A 69 -12.21 -5.71 -12.50
C GLU A 69 -11.72 -7.01 -11.86
N SER A 70 -11.78 -8.15 -12.58
CA SER A 70 -11.38 -9.44 -12.02
C SER A 70 -9.87 -9.53 -11.76
N ILE A 71 -9.07 -8.84 -12.58
CA ILE A 71 -7.61 -8.76 -12.44
C ILE A 71 -7.24 -7.90 -11.20
N LEU A 72 -8.07 -6.91 -10.88
CA LEU A 72 -7.83 -5.92 -9.83
C LEU A 72 -8.40 -6.32 -8.47
N ALA A 73 -9.43 -7.17 -8.45
CA ALA A 73 -10.13 -7.57 -7.23
C ALA A 73 -9.23 -8.31 -6.22
N LEU A 74 -8.37 -9.21 -6.71
CA LEU A 74 -7.48 -9.99 -5.83
C LEU A 74 -6.40 -9.12 -5.17
N PRO A 75 -5.62 -8.30 -5.91
CA PRO A 75 -4.67 -7.38 -5.29
C PRO A 75 -5.31 -6.37 -4.35
N HIS A 76 -6.45 -5.79 -4.73
CA HIS A 76 -7.19 -4.86 -3.87
C HIS A 76 -7.59 -5.51 -2.54
N THR A 77 -8.12 -6.73 -2.57
CA THR A 77 -8.47 -7.47 -1.36
C THR A 77 -7.25 -7.74 -0.48
N LYS A 78 -6.11 -8.10 -1.07
CA LYS A 78 -4.86 -8.30 -0.32
C LYS A 78 -4.40 -7.03 0.38
N ILE A 79 -4.43 -5.88 -0.31
CA ILE A 79 -4.05 -4.60 0.27
C ILE A 79 -4.97 -4.20 1.42
N MET A 80 -6.28 -4.38 1.25
CA MET A 80 -7.25 -4.12 2.32
C MET A 80 -7.00 -5.00 3.56
N ASN A 81 -6.60 -6.27 3.36
CA ASN A 81 -6.19 -7.14 4.47
C ASN A 81 -4.91 -6.64 5.13
N LEU A 82 -3.90 -6.23 4.36
CA LEU A 82 -2.65 -5.68 4.90
C LEU A 82 -2.90 -4.42 5.74
N LYS A 83 -3.78 -3.52 5.29
CA LYS A 83 -4.22 -2.34 6.07
C LYS A 83 -4.82 -2.73 7.40
N ARG A 84 -5.71 -3.72 7.37
CA ARG A 84 -6.35 -4.24 8.59
C ARG A 84 -5.32 -4.83 9.55
N ASP A 85 -4.35 -5.58 9.04
CA ASP A 85 -3.29 -6.17 9.85
C ASP A 85 -2.41 -5.10 10.51
N VAL A 86 -2.06 -4.04 9.78
CA VAL A 86 -1.32 -2.90 10.35
C VAL A 86 -2.11 -2.19 11.45
N ARG A 87 -3.42 -1.97 11.27
CA ARG A 87 -4.28 -1.40 12.32
C ARG A 87 -4.28 -2.25 13.58
N LEU A 88 -4.37 -3.57 13.44
CA LEU A 88 -4.32 -4.49 14.58
C LEU A 88 -2.97 -4.41 15.30
N LEU A 89 -1.86 -4.34 14.55
CA LEU A 89 -0.53 -4.19 15.13
C LEU A 89 -0.37 -2.87 15.90
N LEU A 90 -0.85 -1.76 15.35
CA LEU A 90 -0.81 -0.46 16.03
C LEU A 90 -1.66 -0.46 17.31
N GLN A 91 -2.86 -1.03 17.26
CA GLN A 91 -3.72 -1.17 18.44
C GLN A 91 -3.08 -2.04 19.52
N GLU A 92 -2.46 -3.17 19.16
CA GLU A 92 -1.74 -4.02 20.10
C GLU A 92 -0.60 -3.26 20.79
N GLU A 93 0.16 -2.46 20.03
CA GLU A 93 1.31 -1.73 20.56
C GLU A 93 0.93 -0.52 21.41
N SER A 94 -0.09 0.25 21.00
CA SER A 94 -0.63 1.36 21.79
C SER A 94 -1.16 0.89 23.16
N ASN A 95 -1.75 -0.31 23.22
CA ASN A 95 -2.20 -0.92 24.48
C ASN A 95 -1.05 -1.37 25.40
N VAL A 96 0.15 -1.55 24.87
CA VAL A 96 1.32 -2.06 25.60
C VAL A 96 2.29 -0.93 25.98
N SER A 97 2.34 0.16 25.22
CA SER A 97 3.33 1.22 25.39
C SER A 97 2.83 2.59 24.88
N ASP A 98 2.91 3.62 25.75
CA ASP A 98 2.77 5.03 25.36
C ASP A 98 4.03 5.48 24.59
N ASN A 99 4.15 5.06 23.34
CA ASN A 99 5.26 5.43 22.47
C ASN A 99 4.83 6.56 21.51
N ALA A 100 5.48 7.72 21.64
CA ALA A 100 5.26 8.87 20.74
C ALA A 100 5.46 8.52 19.26
N SER A 101 6.31 7.53 18.95
CA SER A 101 6.53 7.06 17.57
C SER A 101 5.31 6.31 17.03
N ILE A 102 4.60 5.57 17.87
CA ILE A 102 3.38 4.83 17.47
C ILE A 102 2.25 5.82 17.19
N HIS A 103 2.08 6.83 18.04
CA HIS A 103 1.06 7.86 17.84
C HIS A 103 1.30 8.68 16.56
N PHE A 104 2.56 8.93 16.19
CA PHE A 104 2.90 9.53 14.90
C PHE A 104 2.45 8.66 13.72
N ILE A 105 2.70 7.36 13.81
CA ILE A 105 2.34 6.39 12.78
C ILE A 105 0.82 6.21 12.67
N GLU A 106 0.08 6.20 13.78
CA GLU A 106 -1.39 6.18 13.77
C GLU A 106 -1.97 7.40 13.04
N ASN A 107 -1.37 8.58 13.25
CA ASN A 107 -1.78 9.80 12.55
C ASN A 107 -1.47 9.73 11.04
N GLU A 108 -0.32 9.16 10.63
CA GLU A 108 -0.01 8.93 9.20
C GLU A 108 -1.03 7.99 8.56
N LEU A 109 -1.34 6.87 9.23
CA LEU A 109 -2.32 5.90 8.73
C LEU A 109 -3.71 6.54 8.58
N GLN A 110 -4.15 7.32 9.57
CA GLN A 110 -5.43 8.02 9.52
C GLN A 110 -5.48 9.04 8.39
N ALA A 111 -4.42 9.84 8.21
CA ALA A 111 -4.35 10.85 7.15
C ALA A 111 -4.42 10.21 5.75
N TRP A 112 -3.79 9.05 5.57
CA TRP A 112 -3.88 8.30 4.33
C TRP A 112 -5.27 7.74 4.06
N GLU A 113 -5.95 7.23 5.08
CA GLU A 113 -7.32 6.71 4.95
C GLU A 113 -8.33 7.81 4.62
N ASP A 114 -8.15 9.00 5.19
CA ASP A 114 -8.99 10.17 4.93
C ASP A 114 -8.79 10.74 3.52
N MET A 115 -7.67 10.44 2.84
CA MET A 115 -7.36 10.97 1.50
C MET A 115 -8.34 10.49 0.41
N TYR A 116 -9.04 9.37 0.65
CA TYR A 116 -9.92 8.72 -0.33
C TYR A 116 -11.42 8.77 0.06
N ILE A 117 -11.80 9.55 1.08
CA ILE A 117 -13.19 9.80 1.53
C ILE A 117 -13.70 11.13 0.96
#